data_AF-A0A2E7HJR2-F1
#
_entry.id   AF-A0A2E7HJR2-F1
#
_cell.length_a   1.000
_cell.length_b   1.000
_cell.length_c   1.000
_cell.angle_alpha   90.00
_cell.angle_beta   90.00
_cell.angle_gamma   90.00
#
_symmetry.space_group_name_H-M   'P 1'
#
loop_
_entity.id
_entity.type
_entity.pdbx_description
1 polymer ?
#
loop_
_entity_poly.entity_id
_entity_poly.type
_entity_poly.pdbx_seq_one_letter_code
_entity_poly.pdbx_strand_id
1 'polypeptide(L)'
;MSRTSGPSFSTGSSPPGRELPLTRWNTVVTCAVLGDTTDRQDREISDHLADLTRLTGIGFVEVDPENAKLIAIVTSDAFERAVDIHAEHYRRFFDSDEAMVEETVVMHELALCYAIIETDPVTRVLSGAMVLIPTQIDRFMVRSCIVEEFTQIMGPVNDPDEIKQSIFNDRRGNLLLSDHDEMILRILYDERLKPGMTWDDAEPYVREILAELRS
;
A
#
# COMPACT_ATOMS: atom_id res chain seq x y z
N MET A 1 34.38 -7.11 20.41
CA MET A 1 33.99 -7.42 19.01
C MET A 1 32.49 -7.51 18.99
N SER A 2 31.85 -6.38 18.66
CA SER A 2 30.41 -6.17 18.77
C SER A 2 29.69 -6.77 17.56
N ARG A 3 28.63 -7.53 17.80
CA ARG A 3 27.73 -8.07 16.77
C ARG A 3 26.80 -6.95 16.33
N THR A 4 26.87 -6.56 15.06
CA THR A 4 25.88 -5.70 14.40
C THR A 4 24.67 -6.56 14.02
N SER A 5 23.56 -6.34 14.71
CA SER A 5 22.22 -6.80 14.35
C SER A 5 21.70 -5.96 13.18
N GLY A 6 21.46 -6.60 12.03
CA GLY A 6 20.79 -5.98 10.88
C GLY A 6 19.28 -5.85 11.10
N PRO A 7 18.58 -5.01 10.30
CA PRO A 7 17.14 -4.86 10.36
C PRO A 7 16.47 -6.16 9.88
N SER A 8 15.39 -6.56 10.55
CA SER A 8 14.57 -7.71 10.19
C SER A 8 13.31 -7.22 9.46
N PHE A 9 13.19 -7.54 8.18
CA PHE A 9 11.97 -7.33 7.39
C PHE A 9 11.21 -8.66 7.27
N SER A 10 9.87 -8.60 7.31
CA SER A 10 9.02 -9.78 7.18
C SER A 10 8.67 -9.99 5.70
N THR A 11 9.42 -10.87 5.04
CA THR A 11 8.99 -11.52 3.79
C THR A 11 7.79 -12.42 4.09
N GLY A 12 6.72 -12.31 3.30
CA GLY A 12 5.71 -13.35 3.04
C GLY A 12 5.20 -14.21 4.21
N SER A 13 3.91 -14.08 4.49
CA SER A 13 3.10 -14.95 5.37
C SER A 13 3.47 -14.89 6.86
N SER A 14 2.78 -13.99 7.59
CA SER A 14 2.65 -14.15 9.03
C SER A 14 2.11 -15.56 9.33
N PRO A 15 2.64 -16.29 10.32
CA PRO A 15 2.02 -17.53 10.77
C PRO A 15 0.56 -17.23 11.14
N PRO A 16 -0.40 -18.09 10.77
CA PRO A 16 -1.81 -17.82 11.00
C PRO A 16 -2.07 -17.53 12.48
N GLY A 17 -2.66 -16.37 12.75
CA GLY A 17 -3.01 -15.92 14.11
C GLY A 17 -2.01 -15.01 14.82
N ARG A 18 -1.00 -14.45 14.13
CA ARG A 18 -0.19 -13.36 14.71
C ARG A 18 -0.70 -12.01 14.22
N GLU A 19 -1.54 -11.38 15.03
CA GLU A 19 -1.97 -9.99 14.82
C GLU A 19 -0.75 -9.09 14.62
N LEU A 20 -0.69 -8.44 13.46
CA LEU A 20 0.34 -7.44 13.19
C LEU A 20 -0.06 -6.14 13.91
N PRO A 21 0.89 -5.49 14.61
CA PRO A 21 0.63 -4.17 15.18
C PRO A 21 0.18 -3.18 14.10
N LEU A 22 -0.64 -2.21 14.47
CA LEU A 22 -1.13 -1.16 13.58
C LEU A 22 0.04 -0.46 12.88
N THR A 23 -0.02 -0.34 11.56
CA THR A 23 0.93 0.42 10.74
C THR A 23 0.18 1.45 9.91
N ARG A 24 0.76 2.65 9.76
CA ARG A 24 0.22 3.71 8.90
C ARG A 24 1.29 4.79 8.66
N TRP A 25 1.05 5.66 7.68
CA TRP A 25 1.81 6.90 7.55
C TRP A 25 1.47 7.85 8.71
N ASN A 26 2.41 8.70 9.10
CA ASN A 26 2.20 9.74 10.11
C ASN A 26 2.68 11.13 9.66
N THR A 27 3.14 11.22 8.41
CA THR A 27 3.66 12.43 7.78
C THR A 27 3.20 12.46 6.32
N VAL A 28 3.29 13.63 5.70
CA VAL A 28 3.08 13.80 4.25
C VAL A 28 3.98 12.81 3.50
N VAL A 29 3.40 12.11 2.53
CA VAL A 29 4.08 11.10 1.72
C VAL A 29 4.68 11.78 0.50
N THR A 30 5.99 11.67 0.32
CA THR A 30 6.63 12.04 -0.95
C THR A 30 6.44 10.90 -1.94
N CYS A 31 5.98 11.21 -3.15
CA CYS A 31 5.67 10.20 -4.15
C CYS A 31 6.30 10.52 -5.52
N ALA A 32 6.52 9.50 -6.33
CA ALA A 32 6.84 9.64 -7.75
C ALA A 32 6.08 8.58 -8.55
N VAL A 33 5.58 8.96 -9.73
CA VAL A 33 4.96 8.05 -10.69
C VAL A 33 5.95 7.85 -11.83
N LEU A 34 6.23 6.59 -12.16
CA LEU A 34 7.16 6.15 -13.20
C LEU A 34 6.44 5.40 -14.31
N GLY A 35 7.03 5.42 -15.49
CA GLY A 35 6.51 4.77 -16.69
C GLY A 35 5.69 5.73 -17.57
N ASP A 36 5.14 5.19 -18.65
CA ASP A 36 4.39 5.95 -19.64
C ASP A 36 2.91 6.01 -19.28
N THR A 37 2.54 6.97 -18.42
CA THR A 37 1.14 7.26 -18.10
C THR A 37 0.46 8.08 -19.19
N THR A 38 -0.85 7.90 -19.29
CA THR A 38 -1.75 8.77 -20.06
C THR A 38 -2.32 9.88 -19.17
N ASP A 39 -2.73 11.01 -19.74
CA ASP A 39 -3.44 12.09 -19.03
C ASP A 39 -4.66 11.62 -18.22
N ARG A 40 -5.24 10.48 -18.62
CA ARG A 40 -6.35 9.87 -17.89
C ARG A 40 -5.85 9.19 -16.62
N GLN A 41 -4.79 8.38 -16.71
CA GLN A 41 -4.22 7.68 -15.56
C GLN A 41 -3.65 8.67 -14.55
N ASP A 42 -2.99 9.73 -14.99
CA ASP A 42 -2.49 10.79 -14.11
C ASP A 42 -3.61 11.44 -13.31
N ARG A 43 -4.75 11.73 -13.96
CA ARG A 43 -5.94 12.26 -13.30
C ARG A 43 -6.55 11.24 -12.34
N GLU A 44 -6.68 9.98 -12.74
CA GLU A 44 -7.22 8.93 -11.88
C GLU A 44 -6.35 8.73 -10.62
N ILE A 45 -5.02 8.79 -10.75
CA ILE A 45 -4.09 8.75 -9.61
C ILE A 45 -4.27 9.99 -8.74
N SER A 46 -4.21 11.19 -9.33
CA SER A 46 -4.35 12.46 -8.60
C SER A 46 -5.67 12.57 -7.85
N ASP A 47 -6.79 12.18 -8.47
CA ASP A 47 -8.12 12.20 -7.85
C ASP A 47 -8.18 11.25 -6.66
N HIS A 48 -7.60 10.04 -6.81
CA HIS A 48 -7.58 9.06 -5.72
C HIS A 48 -6.67 9.49 -4.56
N LEU A 49 -5.50 10.06 -4.85
CA LEU A 49 -4.62 10.63 -3.80
C LEU A 49 -5.32 11.79 -3.06
N ALA A 50 -6.14 12.58 -3.74
CA ALA A 50 -6.95 13.62 -3.10
C ALA A 50 -8.03 13.02 -2.17
N ASP A 51 -8.68 11.93 -2.58
CA ASP A 51 -9.62 11.19 -1.73
C ASP A 51 -8.93 10.60 -0.49
N LEU A 52 -7.77 9.97 -0.64
CA LEU A 52 -6.97 9.47 0.47
C LEU A 52 -6.57 10.61 1.42
N THR A 53 -6.17 11.76 0.88
CA THR A 53 -5.84 12.96 1.68
C THR A 53 -7.06 13.43 2.48
N ARG A 54 -8.23 13.49 1.85
CA ARG A 54 -9.49 13.89 2.51
C ARG A 54 -9.87 12.95 3.65
N LEU A 55 -9.66 11.64 3.46
CA LEU A 55 -10.06 10.61 4.44
C LEU A 55 -9.08 10.48 5.60
N THR A 56 -7.78 10.68 5.35
CA THR A 56 -6.71 10.35 6.30
C THR A 56 -5.99 11.57 6.88
N GLY A 57 -6.13 12.74 6.24
CA GLY A 57 -5.35 13.93 6.54
C GLY A 57 -3.88 13.84 6.08
N ILE A 58 -3.45 12.72 5.47
CA ILE A 58 -2.11 12.56 4.93
C ILE A 58 -2.07 13.08 3.50
N GLY A 59 -1.31 14.15 3.28
CA GLY A 59 -1.07 14.69 1.94
C GLY A 59 0.00 13.90 1.18
N PHE A 60 -0.02 14.05 -0.15
CA PHE A 60 0.97 13.53 -1.07
C PHE A 60 1.67 14.67 -1.80
N VAL A 61 2.99 14.57 -1.96
CA VAL A 61 3.80 15.56 -2.65
C VAL A 61 4.68 14.86 -3.68
N GLU A 62 4.52 15.24 -4.94
CA GLU A 62 5.35 14.73 -6.02
C GLU A 62 6.79 15.27 -5.91
N VAL A 63 7.76 14.37 -6.05
CA VAL A 63 9.21 14.67 -5.98
C VAL A 63 9.96 13.82 -6.99
N ASP A 64 11.25 14.11 -7.18
CA ASP A 64 12.14 13.23 -7.95
C ASP A 64 12.16 11.82 -7.34
N PRO A 65 12.19 10.74 -8.15
CA PRO A 65 12.08 9.35 -7.68
C PRO A 65 13.10 8.97 -6.59
N GLU A 66 14.31 9.52 -6.63
CA GLU A 66 15.36 9.29 -5.63
C GLU A 66 14.97 9.75 -4.22
N ASN A 67 14.03 10.69 -4.11
CA ASN A 67 13.57 11.30 -2.85
C ASN A 67 12.17 10.86 -2.43
N ALA A 68 11.49 10.07 -3.27
CA ALA A 68 10.14 9.60 -2.99
C ALA A 68 10.14 8.49 -1.94
N LYS A 69 9.14 8.45 -1.06
CA LYS A 69 8.86 7.30 -0.18
C LYS A 69 7.89 6.31 -0.82
N LEU A 70 6.97 6.82 -1.63
CA LEU A 70 6.07 6.04 -2.47
C LEU A 70 6.54 6.08 -3.93
N ILE A 71 6.81 4.92 -4.53
CA ILE A 71 7.06 4.80 -5.97
C ILE A 71 5.89 4.04 -6.60
N ALA A 72 5.20 4.67 -7.55
CA ALA A 72 4.18 4.01 -8.36
C ALA A 72 4.72 3.79 -9.77
N ILE A 73 4.77 2.55 -10.23
CA ILE A 73 5.17 2.20 -11.59
C ILE A 73 3.92 1.84 -12.37
N VAL A 74 3.63 2.62 -13.40
CA VAL A 74 2.49 2.43 -14.29
C VAL A 74 3.03 2.13 -15.67
N THR A 75 2.90 0.89 -16.12
CA THR A 75 3.68 0.42 -17.26
C THR A 75 2.87 -0.43 -18.23
N SER A 76 3.18 -0.31 -19.52
CA SER A 76 2.67 -1.22 -20.56
C SER A 76 3.57 -2.44 -20.78
N ASP A 77 4.74 -2.47 -20.14
CA ASP A 77 5.64 -3.60 -20.25
C ASP A 77 5.13 -4.83 -19.51
N ALA A 78 5.63 -5.99 -19.95
CA ALA A 78 5.50 -7.21 -19.16
C ALA A 78 6.19 -7.02 -17.80
N PHE A 79 5.69 -7.69 -16.78
CA PHE A 79 6.11 -7.50 -15.40
C PHE A 79 7.63 -7.68 -15.23
N GLU A 80 8.21 -8.69 -15.90
CA GLU A 80 9.65 -8.97 -15.88
C GLU A 80 10.46 -7.81 -16.48
N ARG A 81 9.97 -7.21 -17.57
CA ARG A 81 10.61 -6.03 -18.18
C ARG A 81 10.48 -4.79 -17.32
N ALA A 82 9.33 -4.59 -16.68
CA ALA A 82 9.13 -3.45 -15.79
C ALA A 82 10.10 -3.47 -14.60
N VAL A 83 10.35 -4.68 -14.06
CA VAL A 83 11.34 -4.89 -12.99
C VAL A 83 12.75 -4.58 -13.46
N ASP A 84 13.13 -5.01 -14.66
CA ASP A 84 14.43 -4.67 -15.22
C ASP A 84 14.60 -3.17 -15.48
N ILE A 85 13.58 -2.50 -16.05
CA ILE A 85 13.61 -1.07 -16.40
C ILE A 85 13.68 -0.20 -15.13
N HIS A 86 12.92 -0.56 -14.10
CA HIS A 86 12.81 0.24 -12.88
C HIS A 86 13.59 -0.34 -11.70
N ALA A 87 14.52 -1.27 -11.96
CA ALA A 87 15.22 -2.05 -10.94
C ALA A 87 15.87 -1.18 -9.85
N GLU A 88 16.45 -0.03 -10.21
CA GLU A 88 17.04 0.91 -9.24
C GLU A 88 16.05 1.47 -8.21
N HIS A 89 14.80 1.71 -8.62
CA HIS A 89 13.74 2.21 -7.75
C HIS A 89 13.00 1.07 -7.04
N TYR A 90 13.01 -0.12 -7.64
CA TYR A 90 12.33 -1.32 -7.17
C TYR A 90 13.14 -2.03 -6.06
N ARG A 91 14.47 -2.19 -6.26
CA ARG A 91 15.39 -2.89 -5.34
C ARG A 91 15.35 -2.42 -3.90
N ARG A 92 15.11 -1.12 -3.68
CA ARG A 92 15.17 -0.53 -2.33
C ARG A 92 14.11 -1.07 -1.37
N PHE A 93 13.06 -1.71 -1.89
CA PHE A 93 11.97 -2.29 -1.09
C PHE A 93 12.18 -3.77 -0.78
N PHE A 94 13.30 -4.36 -1.21
CA PHE A 94 13.60 -5.79 -1.03
C PHE A 94 15.00 -5.99 -0.44
N ASP A 95 15.20 -7.12 0.23
CA ASP A 95 16.50 -7.47 0.83
C ASP A 95 17.58 -7.80 -0.21
N SER A 96 17.18 -8.25 -1.41
CA SER A 96 18.07 -8.59 -2.51
C SER A 96 17.37 -8.58 -3.88
N ASP A 97 18.15 -8.51 -4.95
CA ASP A 97 17.65 -8.65 -6.34
C ASP A 97 16.94 -9.99 -6.57
N GLU A 98 17.37 -11.07 -5.91
CA GLU A 98 16.74 -12.38 -6.04
C GLU A 98 15.35 -12.40 -5.37
N ALA A 99 15.24 -11.88 -4.15
CA ALA A 99 13.97 -11.73 -3.45
C ALA A 99 12.99 -10.84 -4.22
N MET A 100 13.51 -9.74 -4.78
CA MET A 100 12.75 -8.84 -5.64
C MET A 100 12.11 -9.58 -6.82
N VAL A 101 12.92 -10.33 -7.58
CA VAL A 101 12.43 -11.07 -8.76
C VAL A 101 11.47 -12.18 -8.34
N GLU A 102 11.78 -12.93 -7.30
CA GLU A 102 10.94 -14.02 -6.81
C GLU A 102 9.54 -13.51 -6.39
N GLU A 103 9.49 -12.51 -5.51
CA GLU A 103 8.23 -11.93 -5.02
C GLU A 103 7.42 -11.32 -6.17
N THR A 104 8.09 -10.60 -7.05
CA THR A 104 7.52 -10.04 -8.28
C THR A 104 6.88 -11.11 -9.18
N VAL A 105 7.60 -12.18 -9.50
CA VAL A 105 7.11 -13.23 -10.39
C VAL A 105 5.96 -14.00 -9.74
N VAL A 106 6.08 -14.32 -8.45
CA VAL A 106 5.02 -14.99 -7.69
C VAL A 106 3.76 -14.13 -7.63
N MET A 107 3.89 -12.83 -7.34
CA MET A 107 2.75 -11.92 -7.27
C MET A 107 2.07 -11.74 -8.63
N HIS A 108 2.83 -11.70 -9.73
CA HIS A 108 2.27 -11.67 -11.08
C HIS A 108 1.40 -12.90 -11.40
N GLU A 109 1.70 -14.08 -10.85
CA GLU A 109 0.85 -15.27 -11.01
C GLU A 109 -0.45 -15.20 -10.19
N LEU A 110 -0.48 -14.39 -9.13
CA LEU A 110 -1.56 -14.34 -8.14
C LEU A 110 -2.48 -13.12 -8.28
N ALA A 111 -1.96 -12.00 -8.78
CA ALA A 111 -2.65 -10.71 -8.81
C ALA A 111 -2.34 -9.92 -10.10
N LEU A 112 -3.28 -9.05 -10.50
CA LEU A 112 -3.13 -8.20 -11.70
C LEU A 112 -2.21 -7.00 -11.45
N CYS A 113 -2.25 -6.46 -10.25
CA CYS A 113 -1.42 -5.37 -9.76
C CYS A 113 -0.92 -5.76 -8.37
N TYR A 114 0.05 -5.02 -7.86
CA TYR A 114 0.62 -5.32 -6.56
C TYR A 114 1.23 -4.10 -5.87
N ALA A 115 1.13 -4.09 -4.54
CA ALA A 115 1.76 -3.12 -3.67
C ALA A 115 2.60 -3.77 -2.57
N ILE A 116 3.72 -3.11 -2.25
CA ILE A 116 4.57 -3.41 -1.10
C ILE A 116 4.58 -2.22 -0.18
N ILE A 117 4.63 -2.49 1.13
CA ILE A 117 4.93 -1.50 2.14
C ILE A 117 6.17 -1.89 2.92
N GLU A 118 6.97 -0.89 3.26
CA GLU A 118 8.06 -0.99 4.21
C GLU A 118 7.61 -0.30 5.51
N THR A 119 7.86 -0.97 6.63
CA THR A 119 7.53 -0.47 7.95
C THR A 119 8.80 -0.36 8.78
N ASP A 120 8.97 0.77 9.47
CA ASP A 120 10.04 0.92 10.45
C ASP A 120 9.84 -0.12 11.59
N PRO A 121 10.81 -1.01 11.83
CA PRO A 121 10.62 -2.15 12.73
C PRO A 121 10.42 -1.77 14.20
N VAL A 122 10.79 -0.53 14.58
CA VAL A 122 10.68 -0.02 15.95
C VAL A 122 9.42 0.80 16.12
N THR A 123 9.24 1.83 15.30
CA THR A 123 8.14 2.78 15.41
C THR A 123 6.85 2.30 14.78
N ARG A 124 6.91 1.28 13.91
CA ARG A 124 5.78 0.74 13.15
C ARG A 124 5.11 1.75 12.20
N VAL A 125 5.79 2.87 11.96
CA VAL A 125 5.40 3.86 10.96
C VAL A 125 5.81 3.33 9.59
N LEU A 126 4.97 3.56 8.57
CA LEU A 126 5.35 3.25 7.19
C LEU A 126 6.53 4.14 6.77
N SER A 127 7.58 3.51 6.23
CA SER A 127 8.82 4.18 5.80
C SER A 127 8.94 4.24 4.28
N GLY A 128 8.33 3.30 3.57
CA GLY A 128 8.38 3.18 2.12
C GLY A 128 7.17 2.44 1.59
N ALA A 129 6.81 2.69 0.34
CA ALA A 129 5.85 1.87 -0.38
C ALA A 129 6.12 1.86 -1.88
N MET A 130 5.67 0.80 -2.52
CA MET A 130 5.76 0.63 -3.95
C MET A 130 4.44 0.10 -4.49
N VAL A 131 4.05 0.58 -5.66
CA VAL A 131 2.86 0.12 -6.39
C VAL A 131 3.28 -0.20 -7.82
N LEU A 132 2.81 -1.31 -8.36
CA LEU A 132 3.02 -1.70 -9.75
C LEU A 132 1.67 -1.98 -10.44
N ILE A 133 1.38 -1.22 -11.49
CA ILE A 133 0.12 -1.25 -12.23
C ILE A 133 0.38 -1.48 -13.71
N PRO A 134 0.00 -2.64 -14.27
CA PRO A 134 0.07 -2.86 -15.70
C PRO A 134 -1.05 -2.11 -16.42
N THR A 135 -0.76 -1.63 -17.63
CA THR A 135 -1.69 -0.87 -18.47
C THR A 135 -2.20 -1.64 -19.69
N GLN A 136 -1.61 -2.81 -20.00
CA GLN A 136 -2.06 -3.71 -21.07
C GLN A 136 -3.26 -4.58 -20.65
N ILE A 137 -4.19 -3.97 -19.92
CA ILE A 137 -5.44 -4.58 -19.45
C ILE A 137 -6.60 -3.61 -19.72
N ASP A 138 -7.85 -4.04 -19.50
CA ASP A 138 -8.99 -3.13 -19.64
C ASP A 138 -8.86 -1.91 -18.73
N ARG A 139 -9.20 -0.73 -19.27
CA ARG A 139 -9.08 0.56 -18.57
C ARG A 139 -9.79 0.61 -17.21
N PHE A 140 -10.88 -0.14 -17.04
CA PHE A 140 -11.59 -0.22 -15.76
C PHE A 140 -10.79 -1.04 -14.74
N MET A 141 -10.06 -2.07 -15.19
CA MET A 141 -9.16 -2.81 -14.32
C MET A 141 -7.93 -1.98 -13.94
N VAL A 142 -7.37 -1.19 -14.87
CA VAL A 142 -6.31 -0.21 -14.53
C VAL A 142 -6.78 0.75 -13.44
N ARG A 143 -7.99 1.32 -13.61
CA ARG A 143 -8.57 2.21 -12.59
C ARG A 143 -8.77 1.49 -11.26
N SER A 144 -9.25 0.25 -11.27
CA SER A 144 -9.38 -0.54 -10.05
C SER A 144 -8.04 -0.75 -9.35
N CYS A 145 -6.99 -1.11 -10.10
CA CYS A 145 -5.65 -1.25 -9.55
C CYS A 145 -5.13 0.05 -8.94
N ILE A 146 -5.38 1.20 -9.57
CA ILE A 146 -5.06 2.51 -8.98
C ILE A 146 -5.77 2.67 -7.63
N VAL A 147 -7.06 2.35 -7.54
CA VAL A 147 -7.81 2.50 -6.29
C VAL A 147 -7.34 1.52 -5.23
N GLU A 148 -7.17 0.25 -5.58
CA GLU A 148 -6.79 -0.83 -4.66
C GLU A 148 -5.39 -0.61 -4.09
N GLU A 149 -4.38 -0.51 -4.95
CA GLU A 149 -2.98 -0.52 -4.53
C GLU A 149 -2.60 0.75 -3.76
N PHE A 150 -3.06 1.92 -4.22
CA PHE A 150 -2.80 3.17 -3.48
C PHE A 150 -3.55 3.23 -2.15
N THR A 151 -4.65 2.50 -2.00
CA THR A 151 -5.32 2.41 -0.71
C THR A 151 -4.59 1.43 0.22
N GLN A 152 -4.08 0.32 -0.32
CA GLN A 152 -3.34 -0.68 0.45
C GLN A 152 -2.05 -0.12 1.03
N ILE A 153 -1.34 0.74 0.29
CA ILE A 153 -0.12 1.39 0.80
C ILE A 153 -0.38 2.36 1.96
N MET A 154 -1.64 2.64 2.32
CA MET A 154 -1.97 3.44 3.49
C MET A 154 -1.85 2.66 4.80
N GLY A 155 -1.60 1.35 4.76
CA GLY A 155 -1.43 0.50 5.94
C GLY A 155 -2.53 -0.52 6.25
N PRO A 156 -3.74 -0.51 5.64
CA PRO A 156 -4.64 -1.66 5.76
C PRO A 156 -4.02 -2.87 5.06
N VAL A 157 -3.21 -3.64 5.78
CA VAL A 157 -2.77 -4.96 5.33
C VAL A 157 -3.71 -5.96 5.96
N ASN A 158 -4.71 -6.41 5.21
CA ASN A 158 -5.56 -7.51 5.64
C ASN A 158 -4.94 -8.85 5.26
N ASP A 159 -5.12 -9.82 6.15
CA ASP A 159 -5.03 -11.25 5.87
C ASP A 159 -6.12 -11.60 4.83
N PRO A 160 -5.78 -12.21 3.68
CA PRO A 160 -6.72 -12.45 2.57
C PRO A 160 -7.98 -13.26 2.92
N ASP A 161 -8.04 -13.91 4.09
CA ASP A 161 -9.09 -14.88 4.41
C ASP A 161 -10.36 -14.33 5.11
N GLU A 162 -10.35 -13.15 5.76
CA GLU A 162 -11.45 -12.78 6.68
C GLU A 162 -12.41 -11.65 6.25
N ILE A 163 -12.10 -10.80 5.26
CA ILE A 163 -13.01 -9.69 4.88
C ILE A 163 -13.42 -9.80 3.39
N LYS A 164 -14.55 -10.45 3.14
CA LYS A 164 -15.10 -10.72 1.79
C LYS A 164 -15.80 -9.54 1.09
N GLN A 165 -15.75 -8.32 1.66
CA GLN A 165 -16.45 -7.15 1.12
C GLN A 165 -15.60 -5.87 1.11
N SER A 166 -14.27 -5.98 1.08
CA SER A 166 -13.35 -4.85 0.97
C SER A 166 -12.57 -4.93 -0.34
N ILE A 167 -12.14 -3.78 -0.89
CA ILE A 167 -11.25 -3.75 -2.08
C ILE A 167 -10.04 -4.68 -1.92
N PHE A 168 -9.56 -4.86 -0.69
CA PHE A 168 -8.41 -5.73 -0.39
C PHE A 168 -8.67 -7.23 -0.67
N ASN A 169 -9.88 -7.64 -1.08
CA ASN A 169 -10.25 -9.04 -1.32
C ASN A 169 -11.32 -9.23 -2.42
N ASP A 170 -11.60 -8.24 -3.28
CA ASP A 170 -12.58 -8.41 -4.35
C ASP A 170 -11.91 -8.74 -5.69
N ARG A 171 -12.14 -9.96 -6.19
CA ARG A 171 -11.78 -10.35 -7.57
C ARG A 171 -12.54 -9.57 -8.64
N ARG A 172 -13.47 -8.70 -8.24
CA ARG A 172 -14.21 -7.76 -9.08
C ARG A 172 -13.74 -6.36 -8.68
N GLY A 173 -12.75 -5.86 -9.41
CA GLY A 173 -12.19 -4.54 -9.13
C GLY A 173 -13.24 -3.43 -8.98
N ASN A 174 -13.12 -2.61 -7.93
CA ASN A 174 -13.97 -1.45 -7.69
C ASN A 174 -13.34 -0.19 -8.31
N LEU A 175 -14.14 0.62 -8.99
CA LEU A 175 -13.66 1.85 -9.63
C LEU A 175 -13.52 3.04 -8.67
N LEU A 176 -14.02 2.88 -7.44
CA LEU A 176 -14.09 3.85 -6.35
C LEU A 176 -13.89 3.11 -5.02
N LEU A 177 -13.51 3.84 -3.98
CA LEU A 177 -13.54 3.33 -2.61
C LEU A 177 -14.98 2.93 -2.24
N SER A 178 -15.14 1.78 -1.60
CA SER A 178 -16.42 1.45 -0.98
C SER A 178 -16.60 2.22 0.32
N ASP A 179 -17.85 2.34 0.80
CA ASP A 179 -18.14 2.92 2.12
C ASP A 179 -17.37 2.19 3.24
N HIS A 180 -17.15 0.89 3.07
CA HIS A 180 -16.40 0.07 4.01
C HIS A 180 -14.91 0.46 4.03
N ASP A 181 -14.30 0.68 2.87
CA ASP A 181 -12.89 1.06 2.78
C ASP A 181 -12.65 2.48 3.28
N GLU A 182 -13.56 3.41 2.96
CA GLU A 182 -13.53 4.75 3.55
C GLU A 182 -13.59 4.70 5.07
N MET A 183 -14.47 3.86 5.62
CA MET A 183 -14.62 3.68 7.06
C MET A 183 -13.34 3.09 7.69
N ILE A 184 -12.73 2.08 7.08
CA ILE A 184 -11.44 1.53 7.53
C ILE A 184 -10.37 2.63 7.56
N LEU A 185 -10.23 3.40 6.49
CA LEU A 185 -9.22 4.47 6.43
C LEU A 185 -9.45 5.52 7.51
N ARG A 186 -10.70 5.96 7.72
CA ARG A 186 -11.03 6.95 8.76
C ARG A 186 -10.71 6.42 10.16
N ILE A 187 -11.02 5.16 10.43
CA ILE A 187 -10.66 4.52 11.71
C ILE A 187 -9.15 4.44 11.85
N LEU A 188 -8.47 3.86 10.85
CA LEU A 188 -7.02 3.64 10.86
C LEU A 188 -6.27 4.95 11.08
N TYR A 189 -6.76 6.08 10.54
CA TYR A 189 -6.14 7.40 10.65
C TYR A 189 -6.73 8.29 11.75
N ASP A 190 -7.65 7.80 12.58
CA ASP A 190 -8.11 8.52 13.76
C ASP A 190 -6.92 8.83 14.69
N GLU A 191 -6.92 10.03 15.29
CA GLU A 191 -5.80 10.49 16.10
C GLU A 191 -5.57 9.65 17.36
N ARG A 192 -6.61 8.97 17.87
CA ARG A 192 -6.53 8.08 19.03
C ARG A 192 -5.71 6.83 18.74
N LEU A 193 -5.77 6.33 17.50
CA LEU A 193 -4.95 5.21 17.06
C LEU A 193 -3.53 5.66 16.73
N LYS A 194 -2.53 4.88 17.15
CA LYS A 194 -1.11 5.17 16.90
C LYS A 194 -0.40 3.94 16.31
N PRO A 195 0.58 4.14 15.41
CA PRO A 195 1.44 3.07 14.95
C PRO A 195 2.01 2.26 16.12
N GLY A 196 1.98 0.93 15.98
CA GLY A 196 2.51 -0.02 16.95
C GLY A 196 1.54 -0.50 18.02
N MET A 197 0.32 0.04 18.09
CA MET A 197 -0.76 -0.53 18.91
C MET A 197 -1.09 -1.96 18.47
N THR A 198 -1.26 -2.87 19.43
CA THR A 198 -1.86 -4.18 19.18
C THR A 198 -3.38 -4.04 19.01
N TRP A 199 -4.05 -5.11 18.60
CA TRP A 199 -5.52 -5.10 18.56
C TRP A 199 -6.10 -4.84 19.95
N ASP A 200 -5.59 -5.48 21.00
CA ASP A 200 -6.04 -5.28 22.39
C ASP A 200 -5.96 -3.80 22.83
N ASP A 201 -4.91 -3.08 22.40
CA ASP A 201 -4.75 -1.65 22.69
C ASP A 201 -5.69 -0.78 21.84
N ALA A 202 -5.91 -1.17 20.58
CA ALA A 202 -6.66 -0.38 19.60
C ALA A 202 -8.18 -0.60 19.68
N GLU A 203 -8.64 -1.80 20.02
CA GLU A 203 -10.05 -2.22 19.97
C GLU A 203 -11.00 -1.25 20.71
N PRO A 204 -10.69 -0.78 21.94
CA PRO A 204 -11.58 0.14 22.64
C PRO A 204 -11.80 1.44 21.87
N TYR A 205 -10.74 1.99 21.26
CA TYR A 205 -10.83 3.19 20.44
C TYR A 205 -11.57 2.91 19.13
N VAL A 206 -11.26 1.79 18.46
CA VAL A 206 -11.94 1.38 17.22
C VAL A 206 -13.46 1.30 17.43
N ARG A 207 -13.92 0.73 18.55
CA ARG A 207 -15.35 0.65 18.88
C ARG A 207 -15.99 2.02 19.09
N GLU A 208 -15.29 2.94 19.74
CA GLU A 208 -15.75 4.32 19.96
C GLU A 208 -15.85 5.07 18.63
N ILE A 209 -14.78 5.05 17.82
CA ILE A 209 -14.72 5.67 16.49
C ILE A 209 -15.84 5.13 15.59
N LEU A 210 -16.05 3.80 15.58
CA LEU A 210 -17.11 3.17 14.79
C LEU A 210 -18.50 3.64 15.21
N ALA A 211 -18.73 3.91 16.49
CA ALA A 211 -20.02 4.42 16.96
C ALA A 211 -20.24 5.87 16.51
N GLU A 212 -19.20 6.70 16.55
CA GLU A 212 -19.23 8.09 16.09
C GLU A 212 -19.44 8.20 14.57
N LEU A 213 -18.80 7.34 13.78
CA LEU A 213 -18.95 7.35 12.31
C LEU A 213 -20.33 6.88 11.83
N ARG A 214 -21.09 6.19 12.68
CA ARG A 214 -22.43 5.66 12.36
C ARG A 214 -23.58 6.55 12.86
N SER A 215 -23.29 7.60 13.64
CA SER A 215 -24.27 8.54 14.19
C SER A 215 -24.48 9.76 13.30
#